data_AF-A0A6M5YLW7-F1
#
_entry.id   AF-A0A6M5YLW7-F1
#
_cell.length_a   1.000
_cell.length_b   1.000
_cell.length_c   1.000
_cell.angle_alpha   90.00
_cell.angle_beta   90.00
_cell.angle_gamma   90.00
#
_symmetry.space_group_name_H-M   'P 1'
#
loop_
_entity.id
_entity.type
_entity.pdbx_description
1 polymer ?
#
loop_
_entity_poly.entity_id
_entity_poly.type
_entity_poly.pdbx_seq_one_letter_code
_entity_poly.pdbx_strand_id
1 'polypeptide(L)'
;MNDFMVLVERAVRPVPAGPKRKLRMREELLAHLASIYEEELARRCDAPAARTEAVRRFGDPAVLTDDLRASVTLRDRVDAAFDRTFGWRPGVSAVWHSARLAGLLALVLVGVSLLTVCIDLAAHPTPDGVSTSSVGLQLRFWLFFLAQGSGMVFLMSLFGIRIRDAFHGAFGSPRSRRRVLGYATTLLLVLTTTAVVLWLLIVPDLGEAAGQRITTRTIMISAVGYLFVPLIVVAYARTTGPGQIRHAEWVSLDIGQ
;
A
#
# COMPACT_ATOMS: atom_id res chain seq x y z
N MET A 1 16.84 -10.94 -23.82
CA MET A 1 15.61 -10.37 -23.23
C MET A 1 15.91 -9.39 -22.10
N ASN A 2 16.65 -9.82 -21.06
CA ASN A 2 16.95 -8.96 -19.89
C ASN A 2 17.60 -7.62 -20.26
N ASP A 3 18.48 -7.60 -21.25
CA ASP A 3 19.17 -6.37 -21.64
C ASP A 3 18.25 -5.30 -22.25
N PHE A 4 17.19 -5.74 -22.97
CA PHE A 4 16.14 -4.84 -23.46
C PHE A 4 15.32 -4.29 -22.29
N MET A 5 15.03 -5.12 -21.29
CA MET A 5 14.34 -4.66 -20.08
C MET A 5 15.17 -3.64 -19.30
N VAL A 6 16.50 -3.83 -19.19
CA VAL A 6 17.41 -2.87 -18.55
C VAL A 6 17.41 -1.54 -19.29
N LEU A 7 17.47 -1.54 -20.63
CA LEU A 7 17.44 -0.33 -21.44
C LEU A 7 16.12 0.44 -21.25
N VAL A 8 14.98 -0.26 -21.32
CA VAL A 8 13.65 0.33 -21.11
C VAL A 8 13.48 0.85 -19.68
N GLU A 9 13.95 0.10 -18.67
CA GLU A 9 13.89 0.54 -17.28
C GLU A 9 14.75 1.78 -17.03
N ARG A 10 15.93 1.90 -17.67
CA ARG A 10 16.75 3.11 -17.59
C ARG A 10 16.00 4.35 -18.08
N ALA A 11 15.21 4.24 -19.16
CA ALA A 11 14.38 5.34 -19.66
C ALA A 11 13.16 5.64 -18.75
N VAL A 12 12.47 4.60 -18.25
CA VAL A 12 11.20 4.79 -17.53
C VAL A 12 11.36 5.08 -16.03
N ARG A 13 12.42 4.57 -15.39
CA ARG A 13 12.68 4.77 -13.95
C ARG A 13 12.65 6.25 -13.51
N PRO A 14 13.31 7.19 -14.20
CA PRO A 14 13.35 8.62 -13.82
C PRO A 14 12.05 9.41 -14.11
N VAL A 15 11.04 8.80 -14.74
CA VAL A 15 9.76 9.45 -15.06
C VAL A 15 8.90 9.58 -13.78
N PRO A 16 8.31 10.74 -13.46
CA PRO A 16 7.49 10.93 -12.26
C PRO A 16 6.04 10.46 -12.48
N ALA A 17 5.85 9.17 -12.70
CA ALA A 17 4.53 8.54 -12.90
C ALA A 17 4.28 7.41 -11.90
N GLY A 18 3.00 7.15 -11.58
CA GLY A 18 2.61 6.05 -10.69
C GLY A 18 2.91 4.65 -11.26
N PRO A 19 2.91 3.59 -10.42
CA PRO A 19 3.35 2.24 -10.82
C PRO A 19 2.62 1.67 -12.03
N LYS A 20 1.30 1.87 -12.11
CA LYS A 20 0.47 1.38 -13.22
C LYS A 20 0.86 2.05 -14.53
N ARG A 21 1.03 3.38 -14.54
CA ARG A 21 1.43 4.14 -15.74
C ARG A 21 2.84 3.75 -16.18
N LYS A 22 3.79 3.64 -15.24
CA LYS A 22 5.15 3.16 -15.54
C LYS A 22 5.17 1.74 -16.09
N LEU A 23 4.35 0.84 -15.54
CA LEU A 23 4.27 -0.53 -16.05
C LEU A 23 3.78 -0.53 -17.50
N ARG A 24 2.72 0.23 -17.82
CA ARG A 24 2.26 0.40 -19.21
C ARG A 24 3.34 0.97 -20.12
N MET A 25 4.02 2.03 -19.72
CA MET A 25 5.14 2.62 -20.49
C MET A 25 6.24 1.59 -20.78
N ARG A 26 6.60 0.75 -19.80
CA ARG A 26 7.60 -0.32 -19.98
C ARG A 26 7.12 -1.39 -20.95
N GLU A 27 5.87 -1.83 -20.81
CA GLU A 27 5.28 -2.86 -21.68
C GLU A 27 5.21 -2.36 -23.14
N GLU A 28 4.79 -1.10 -23.36
CA GLU A 28 4.75 -0.48 -24.68
C GLU A 28 6.16 -0.33 -25.29
N LEU A 29 7.11 0.24 -24.55
CA LEU A 29 8.47 0.42 -25.04
C LEU A 29 9.20 -0.89 -25.29
N LEU A 30 8.99 -1.91 -24.45
CA LEU A 30 9.55 -3.24 -24.66
C LEU A 30 8.96 -3.89 -25.92
N ALA A 31 7.67 -3.72 -26.18
CA ALA A 31 7.03 -4.22 -27.40
C ALA A 31 7.61 -3.53 -28.65
N HIS A 32 7.81 -2.20 -28.61
CA HIS A 32 8.46 -1.48 -29.71
C HIS A 32 9.90 -1.94 -29.95
N LEU A 33 10.69 -2.11 -28.89
CA LEU A 33 12.07 -2.59 -28.99
C LEU A 33 12.14 -4.03 -29.52
N ALA A 34 11.23 -4.91 -29.10
CA ALA A 34 11.12 -6.27 -29.61
C ALA A 34 10.77 -6.28 -31.10
N SER A 35 9.83 -5.43 -31.54
CA SER A 35 9.48 -5.29 -32.97
C SER A 35 10.68 -4.83 -33.81
N ILE A 36 11.45 -3.84 -33.35
CA ILE A 36 12.66 -3.39 -34.06
C ILE A 36 13.69 -4.53 -34.15
N TYR A 37 13.87 -5.29 -33.06
CA TYR A 37 14.77 -6.43 -33.05
C TYR A 37 14.36 -7.51 -34.05
N GLU A 38 13.08 -7.85 -34.13
CA GLU A 38 12.57 -8.83 -35.09
C GLU A 38 12.76 -8.36 -36.54
N GLU A 39 12.51 -7.07 -36.83
CA GLU A 39 12.82 -6.48 -38.14
C GLU A 39 14.30 -6.62 -38.52
N GLU A 40 15.20 -6.28 -37.60
CA GLU A 40 16.64 -6.33 -37.85
C GLU A 40 17.16 -7.77 -37.93
N LEU A 41 16.57 -8.69 -37.17
CA LEU A 41 16.88 -10.12 -37.23
C LEU A 41 16.49 -10.71 -38.58
N ALA A 42 15.30 -10.37 -39.09
CA ALA A 42 14.85 -10.79 -40.41
C ALA A 42 15.74 -10.23 -41.54
N ARG A 43 16.29 -9.02 -41.37
CA ARG A 43 17.17 -8.38 -42.36
C ARG A 43 18.59 -8.95 -42.37
N ARG A 44 19.16 -9.22 -41.19
CA ARG A 44 20.60 -9.53 -41.05
C ARG A 44 20.89 -11.01 -40.83
N CYS A 45 19.90 -11.80 -40.42
CA CYS A 45 20.04 -13.21 -40.04
C CYS A 45 21.12 -13.46 -38.96
N ASP A 46 21.50 -12.43 -38.21
CA ASP A 46 22.51 -12.49 -37.15
C ASP A 46 21.98 -11.80 -35.89
N ALA A 47 21.72 -12.60 -34.86
CA ALA A 47 21.10 -12.15 -33.61
C ALA A 47 21.90 -11.06 -32.86
N PRO A 48 23.21 -11.21 -32.59
CA PRO A 48 24.01 -10.15 -31.95
C PRO A 48 24.06 -8.85 -32.76
N ALA A 49 24.19 -8.91 -34.09
CA ALA A 49 24.15 -7.71 -34.93
C ALA A 49 22.77 -7.05 -34.93
N ALA A 50 21.70 -7.84 -35.09
CA ALA A 50 20.32 -7.35 -35.04
C ALA A 50 19.99 -6.68 -33.71
N ARG A 51 20.47 -7.25 -32.60
CA ARG A 51 20.33 -6.67 -31.27
C ARG A 51 21.02 -5.33 -31.15
N THR A 52 22.28 -5.24 -31.59
CA THR A 52 23.07 -4.00 -31.54
C THR A 52 22.38 -2.91 -32.35
N GLU A 53 21.91 -3.26 -33.55
CA GLU A 53 21.19 -2.34 -34.42
C GLU A 53 19.83 -1.92 -33.86
N ALA A 54 19.11 -2.83 -33.20
CA ALA A 54 17.84 -2.52 -32.56
C ALA A 54 18.01 -1.53 -31.41
N VAL A 55 19.03 -1.70 -30.57
CA VAL A 55 19.39 -0.74 -29.51
C VAL A 55 19.76 0.61 -30.12
N ARG A 56 20.54 0.62 -31.21
CA ARG A 56 20.91 1.84 -31.92
C ARG A 56 19.68 2.57 -32.48
N ARG A 57 18.75 1.86 -33.11
CA ARG A 57 17.50 2.40 -33.68
C ARG A 57 16.51 2.86 -32.60
N PHE A 58 16.48 2.20 -31.44
CA PHE A 58 15.64 2.59 -30.31
C PHE A 58 16.04 3.94 -29.73
N GLY A 59 17.31 4.32 -29.87
CA GLY A 59 17.83 5.65 -29.54
C GLY A 59 18.36 5.77 -28.12
N ASP A 60 18.67 7.00 -27.72
CA ASP A 60 19.21 7.32 -26.40
C ASP A 60 18.09 7.29 -25.32
N PRO A 61 18.22 6.48 -24.25
CA PRO A 61 17.29 6.46 -23.13
C PRO A 61 17.05 7.82 -22.46
N ALA A 62 18.03 8.74 -22.51
CA ALA A 62 17.89 10.08 -21.93
C ALA A 62 16.86 10.92 -22.70
N VAL A 63 16.95 10.93 -24.04
CA VAL A 63 15.98 11.62 -24.90
C VAL A 63 14.57 11.04 -24.71
N LEU A 64 14.46 9.71 -24.67
CA LEU A 64 13.18 9.04 -24.45
C LEU A 64 12.60 9.37 -23.06
N THR A 65 13.45 9.54 -22.04
CA THR A 65 13.01 9.96 -20.70
C THR A 65 12.33 11.32 -20.74
N ASP A 66 12.88 12.27 -21.49
CA ASP A 66 12.35 13.63 -21.56
C ASP A 66 11.01 13.67 -22.32
N ASP A 67 10.90 12.91 -23.41
CA ASP A 67 9.62 12.73 -24.13
C ASP A 67 8.56 12.09 -23.23
N LEU A 68 8.92 11.04 -22.48
CA LEU A 68 8.02 10.41 -21.52
C LEU A 68 7.61 11.38 -20.43
N ARG A 69 8.52 12.19 -19.88
CA ARG A 69 8.23 13.20 -18.85
C ARG A 69 7.29 14.28 -19.37
N ALA A 70 7.43 14.70 -20.63
CA ALA A 70 6.52 15.62 -21.28
C ALA A 70 5.10 15.03 -21.41
N SER A 71 4.98 13.71 -21.59
CA SER A 71 3.69 13.01 -21.66
C SER A 71 2.97 12.81 -20.31
N VAL A 72 3.64 13.04 -19.18
CA VAL A 72 3.10 12.79 -17.83
C VAL A 72 2.18 13.93 -17.40
N THR A 73 0.93 13.60 -17.09
CA THR A 73 -0.06 14.56 -16.60
C THR A 73 0.17 14.96 -15.14
N LEU A 74 -0.44 16.06 -14.68
CA LEU A 74 -0.39 16.43 -13.25
C LEU A 74 -0.95 15.32 -12.35
N ARG A 75 -2.00 14.63 -12.79
CA ARG A 75 -2.58 13.49 -12.06
C ARG A 75 -1.56 12.37 -11.87
N ASP A 76 -0.80 12.03 -12.92
CA ASP A 76 0.24 11.01 -12.83
C ASP A 76 1.36 11.39 -11.84
N ARG A 77 1.69 12.68 -11.75
CA ARG A 77 2.68 13.19 -10.79
C ARG A 77 2.18 13.11 -9.35
N VAL A 78 0.90 13.43 -9.13
CA VAL A 78 0.24 13.28 -7.83
C VAL A 78 0.22 11.80 -7.43
N ASP A 79 -0.19 10.92 -8.33
CA ASP A 79 -0.17 9.47 -8.12
C ASP A 79 1.25 8.97 -7.79
N ALA A 80 2.28 9.49 -8.46
CA ALA A 80 3.68 9.18 -8.17
C ALA A 80 4.12 9.65 -6.78
N ALA A 81 3.65 10.81 -6.32
CA ALA A 81 3.94 11.34 -4.99
C ALA A 81 3.24 10.50 -3.90
N PHE A 82 1.98 10.09 -4.13
CA PHE A 82 1.26 9.17 -3.26
C PHE A 82 1.97 7.82 -3.20
N ASP A 83 2.36 7.24 -4.33
CA ASP A 83 3.07 5.96 -4.36
C ASP A 83 4.45 6.04 -3.68
N ARG A 84 5.18 7.16 -3.84
CA ARG A 84 6.44 7.36 -3.12
C ARG A 84 6.29 7.32 -1.60
N THR A 85 5.14 7.79 -1.10
CA THR A 85 4.85 7.96 0.33
C THR A 85 4.21 6.73 0.93
N PHE A 86 3.20 6.17 0.25
CA PHE A 86 2.36 5.08 0.74
C PHE A 86 2.58 3.76 0.01
N GLY A 87 3.25 3.77 -1.13
CA GLY A 87 3.52 2.59 -1.94
C GLY A 87 4.56 1.66 -1.32
N TRP A 88 4.38 0.37 -1.56
CA TRP A 88 5.32 -0.66 -1.16
C TRP A 88 6.50 -0.72 -2.15
N ARG A 89 7.72 -0.88 -1.63
CA ARG A 89 8.95 -0.98 -2.44
C ARG A 89 9.60 -2.36 -2.28
N PRO A 90 10.04 -2.98 -3.40
CA PRO A 90 10.87 -4.18 -3.30
C PRO A 90 12.16 -3.88 -2.53
N GLY A 91 12.64 -4.85 -1.74
CA GLY A 91 13.84 -4.72 -0.91
C GLY A 91 13.61 -4.12 0.48
N VAL A 92 12.48 -3.45 0.72
CA VAL A 92 12.10 -3.00 2.07
C VAL A 92 11.36 -4.12 2.79
N SER A 93 11.69 -4.36 4.06
CA SER A 93 10.98 -5.36 4.86
C SER A 93 9.50 -5.00 4.97
N ALA A 94 8.62 -6.00 4.82
CA ALA A 94 7.17 -5.79 4.91
C ALA A 94 6.78 -5.13 6.25
N VAL A 95 7.44 -5.54 7.35
CA VAL A 95 7.24 -4.98 8.69
C VAL A 95 7.54 -3.49 8.73
N TRP A 96 8.68 -3.05 8.16
CA TRP A 96 9.04 -1.64 8.14
C TRP A 96 8.05 -0.81 7.33
N HIS A 97 7.65 -1.31 6.16
CA HIS A 97 6.65 -0.63 5.33
C HIS A 97 5.31 -0.48 6.07
N SER A 98 4.82 -1.56 6.68
CA SER A 98 3.57 -1.53 7.46
C SER A 98 3.67 -0.63 8.69
N ALA A 99 4.81 -0.63 9.39
CA ALA A 99 5.07 0.26 10.52
C ALA A 99 5.08 1.74 10.11
N ARG A 100 5.71 2.07 8.97
CA ARG A 100 5.69 3.42 8.41
C ARG A 100 4.26 3.88 8.11
N LEU A 101 3.46 3.05 7.45
CA LEU A 101 2.06 3.38 7.14
C LEU A 101 1.23 3.61 8.41
N ALA A 102 1.37 2.72 9.40
CA ALA A 102 0.71 2.85 10.68
C ALA A 102 1.13 4.12 11.43
N GLY A 103 2.43 4.44 11.43
CA GLY A 103 2.96 5.67 12.03
C GLY A 103 2.47 6.94 11.35
N LEU A 104 2.35 6.96 10.01
CA LEU A 104 1.77 8.08 9.27
C LEU A 104 0.30 8.29 9.63
N LEU A 105 -0.49 7.21 9.71
CA LEU A 105 -1.87 7.32 10.17
C LEU A 105 -1.96 7.81 11.61
N ALA A 106 -1.11 7.27 12.50
CA ALA A 106 -1.07 7.67 13.89
C ALA A 106 -0.79 9.18 14.04
N LEU A 107 0.16 9.71 13.25
CA LEU A 107 0.46 11.15 13.24
C LEU A 107 -0.76 11.99 12.82
N VAL A 108 -1.50 11.56 11.79
CA VAL A 108 -2.74 12.24 11.36
C VAL A 108 -3.79 12.19 12.47
N LEU A 109 -4.00 11.02 13.10
CA LEU A 109 -4.96 10.85 14.20
C LEU A 109 -4.59 11.72 15.42
N VAL A 110 -3.31 11.82 15.76
CA VAL A 110 -2.83 12.72 16.83
C VAL A 110 -3.15 14.17 16.46
N GLY A 111 -2.83 14.62 15.24
CA GLY A 111 -3.13 15.98 14.80
C GLY A 111 -4.63 16.32 14.87
N VAL A 112 -5.49 15.41 14.41
CA VAL A 112 -6.95 15.56 14.52
C VAL A 112 -7.41 15.58 15.97
N SER A 113 -6.87 14.70 16.83
CA SER A 113 -7.23 14.65 18.24
C SER A 113 -6.91 15.97 18.95
N LEU A 114 -5.70 16.52 18.72
CA LEU A 114 -5.28 17.81 19.27
C LEU A 114 -6.17 18.94 18.78
N LEU A 115 -6.52 18.95 17.48
CA LEU A 115 -7.44 19.94 16.92
C LEU A 115 -8.80 19.90 17.62
N THR A 116 -9.37 18.71 17.88
CA THR A 116 -10.66 18.60 18.58
C THR A 116 -10.60 19.09 20.02
N VAL A 117 -9.48 18.85 20.72
CA VAL A 117 -9.27 19.37 22.08
C VAL A 117 -9.14 20.89 22.06
N CYS A 118 -8.40 21.46 21.11
CA CYS A 118 -8.28 22.91 20.96
C CYS A 118 -9.63 23.58 20.66
N ILE A 119 -10.47 22.97 19.81
CA ILE A 119 -11.82 23.47 19.51
C ILE A 119 -12.69 23.45 20.77
N ASP A 120 -12.66 22.37 21.54
CA ASP A 120 -13.46 22.24 22.77
C ASP A 120 -13.04 23.27 23.83
N LEU A 121 -11.74 23.47 24.01
CA LEU A 121 -11.17 24.50 24.90
C LEU A 121 -11.54 25.91 24.45
N ALA A 122 -11.56 26.19 23.15
CA ALA A 122 -11.95 27.50 22.61
C ALA A 122 -13.46 27.75 22.74
N ALA A 123 -14.28 26.71 22.66
CA ALA A 123 -15.74 26.80 22.79
C ALA A 123 -16.20 27.00 24.25
N HIS A 124 -15.41 26.55 25.23
CA HIS A 124 -15.75 26.60 26.66
C HIS A 124 -14.65 27.32 27.47
N PRO A 125 -14.55 28.66 27.39
CA PRO A 125 -13.45 29.40 27.99
C PRO A 125 -13.51 29.50 29.53
N THR A 126 -14.65 29.18 30.16
CA THR A 126 -14.80 29.24 31.62
C THR A 126 -14.37 27.91 32.26
N PRO A 127 -13.51 27.94 33.30
CA PRO A 127 -13.04 26.73 33.98
C PRO A 127 -14.17 25.91 34.64
N ASP A 128 -15.33 26.52 34.89
CA ASP A 128 -16.51 25.86 35.43
C ASP A 128 -17.33 25.09 34.37
N GLY A 129 -17.08 25.34 33.08
CA GLY A 129 -17.84 24.73 31.97
C GLY A 129 -17.30 23.39 31.48
N VAL A 130 -16.02 23.10 31.77
CA VAL A 130 -15.37 21.86 31.31
C VAL A 130 -15.45 20.82 32.42
N SER A 131 -16.46 19.95 32.34
CA SER A 131 -16.51 18.77 33.20
C SER A 131 -15.23 17.94 32.98
N THR A 132 -14.43 17.71 34.01
CA THR A 132 -13.22 16.87 33.93
C THR A 132 -13.49 15.47 33.36
N SER A 133 -14.74 15.01 33.43
CA SER A 133 -15.21 13.78 32.80
C SER A 133 -15.26 13.82 31.27
N SER A 134 -15.51 14.98 30.63
CA SER A 134 -15.60 15.09 29.16
C SER A 134 -14.23 14.96 28.49
N VAL A 135 -13.23 15.69 29.00
CA VAL A 135 -11.84 15.64 28.51
C VAL A 135 -11.26 14.23 28.71
N GLY A 136 -11.51 13.62 29.87
CA GLY A 136 -11.09 12.25 30.15
C GLY A 136 -11.68 11.23 29.16
N LEU A 137 -12.98 11.36 28.85
CA LEU A 137 -13.65 10.49 27.88
C LEU A 137 -13.12 10.71 26.45
N GLN A 138 -12.91 11.96 26.04
CA GLN A 138 -12.36 12.31 24.72
C GLN A 138 -10.94 11.79 24.55
N LEU A 139 -10.09 11.89 25.58
CA LEU A 139 -8.73 11.33 25.53
C LEU A 139 -8.75 9.80 25.41
N ARG A 140 -9.61 9.11 26.17
CA ARG A 140 -9.79 7.65 26.05
C ARG A 140 -10.28 7.24 24.66
N PHE A 141 -11.23 7.99 24.12
CA PHE A 141 -11.74 7.79 22.77
C PHE A 141 -10.62 7.93 21.73
N TRP A 142 -9.85 9.02 21.76
CA TRP A 142 -8.75 9.21 20.81
C TRP A 142 -7.62 8.22 20.99
N LEU A 143 -7.28 7.84 22.22
CA LEU A 143 -6.29 6.80 22.50
C LEU A 143 -6.72 5.45 21.90
N PHE A 144 -8.01 5.12 22.00
CA PHE A 144 -8.57 3.94 21.35
C PHE A 144 -8.43 4.01 19.82
N PHE A 145 -8.86 5.11 19.19
CA PHE A 145 -8.76 5.26 17.74
C PHE A 145 -7.31 5.23 17.26
N LEU A 146 -6.40 5.83 18.03
CA LEU A 146 -4.97 5.82 17.74
C LEU A 146 -4.42 4.40 17.79
N ALA A 147 -4.67 3.66 18.87
CA ALA A 147 -4.18 2.30 19.05
C ALA A 147 -4.80 1.34 18.03
N GLN A 148 -6.13 1.33 17.92
CA GLN A 148 -6.85 0.41 17.04
C GLN A 148 -6.63 0.76 15.56
N GLY A 149 -6.74 2.03 15.18
CA GLY A 149 -6.60 2.47 13.80
C GLY A 149 -5.21 2.20 13.23
N SER A 150 -4.16 2.59 13.99
CA SER A 150 -2.77 2.34 13.57
C SER A 150 -2.43 0.85 13.57
N GLY A 151 -2.85 0.10 14.59
CA GLY A 151 -2.67 -1.35 14.67
C GLY A 151 -3.38 -2.09 13.53
N MET A 152 -4.59 -1.67 13.18
CA MET A 152 -5.35 -2.25 12.07
C MET A 152 -4.67 -1.99 10.73
N VAL A 153 -4.19 -0.76 10.46
CA VAL A 153 -3.44 -0.45 9.23
C VAL A 153 -2.14 -1.25 9.17
N PHE A 154 -1.42 -1.38 10.28
CA PHE A 154 -0.21 -2.20 10.36
C PHE A 154 -0.52 -3.65 9.95
N LEU A 155 -1.52 -4.26 10.59
CA LEU A 155 -1.89 -5.65 10.34
C LEU A 155 -2.41 -5.85 8.92
N MET A 156 -3.30 -4.98 8.43
CA MET A 156 -3.85 -5.07 7.07
C MET A 156 -2.75 -4.94 6.02
N SER A 157 -1.81 -4.02 6.19
CA SER A 157 -0.66 -3.87 5.28
C SER A 157 0.22 -5.11 5.30
N LEU A 158 0.59 -5.58 6.50
CA LEU A 158 1.49 -6.73 6.67
C LEU A 158 0.89 -8.01 6.10
N PHE A 159 -0.33 -8.34 6.51
CA PHE A 159 -1.03 -9.52 6.02
C PHE A 159 -1.41 -9.38 4.54
N GLY A 160 -1.72 -8.18 4.06
CA GLY A 160 -1.95 -7.93 2.63
C GLY A 160 -0.76 -8.31 1.76
N ILE A 161 0.45 -7.92 2.15
CA ILE A 161 1.70 -8.31 1.47
C ILE A 161 1.90 -9.84 1.53
N ARG A 162 1.74 -10.44 2.72
CA ARG A 162 1.92 -11.90 2.89
C ARG A 162 0.91 -12.72 2.10
N ILE A 163 -0.35 -12.29 2.05
CA ILE A 163 -1.42 -12.92 1.28
C ILE A 163 -1.13 -12.79 -0.22
N ARG A 164 -0.72 -11.61 -0.69
CA ARG A 164 -0.31 -11.37 -2.08
C ARG A 164 0.83 -12.32 -2.49
N ASP A 165 1.88 -12.38 -1.68
CA ASP A 165 3.05 -13.20 -1.99
C ASP A 165 2.70 -14.70 -1.99
N ALA A 166 1.79 -15.14 -1.09
CA ALA A 166 1.27 -16.50 -1.06
C ALA A 166 0.36 -16.85 -2.25
N PHE A 167 -0.37 -15.88 -2.82
CA PHE A 167 -1.16 -16.10 -4.03
C PHE A 167 -0.29 -16.31 -5.27
N HIS A 168 0.72 -15.46 -5.43
CA HIS A 168 1.43 -15.31 -6.69
C HIS A 168 2.84 -15.91 -6.70
N GLY A 169 3.34 -16.33 -5.54
CA GLY A 169 4.63 -16.97 -5.42
C GLY A 169 5.81 -16.01 -5.56
N ALA A 170 5.64 -14.79 -5.06
CA ALA A 170 6.63 -13.72 -5.23
C ALA A 170 7.75 -13.80 -4.18
N PHE A 171 8.93 -13.30 -4.54
CA PHE A 171 10.08 -13.12 -3.63
C PHE A 171 10.47 -14.39 -2.85
N GLY A 172 10.46 -15.55 -3.53
CA GLY A 172 10.84 -16.83 -2.93
C GLY A 172 9.75 -17.49 -2.07
N SER A 173 8.58 -16.87 -1.90
CA SER A 173 7.45 -17.54 -1.25
C SER A 173 6.81 -18.54 -2.23
N PRO A 174 6.56 -19.81 -1.85
CA PRO A 174 5.78 -20.72 -2.68
C PRO A 174 4.30 -20.32 -2.74
N ARG A 175 3.66 -20.59 -3.89
CA ARG A 175 2.20 -20.41 -4.05
C ARG A 175 1.47 -21.41 -3.15
N SER A 176 0.57 -20.93 -2.29
CA SER A 176 -0.20 -21.81 -1.41
C SER A 176 -1.52 -21.19 -0.95
N ARG A 177 -2.64 -21.78 -1.39
CA ARG A 177 -3.99 -21.41 -0.94
C ARG A 177 -4.20 -21.64 0.56
N ARG A 178 -3.54 -22.65 1.13
CA ARG A 178 -3.59 -22.92 2.58
C ARG A 178 -2.95 -21.79 3.38
N ARG A 179 -1.84 -21.20 2.89
CA ARG A 179 -1.21 -20.04 3.53
C ARG A 179 -2.08 -18.80 3.44
N VAL A 180 -2.71 -18.55 2.29
CA VAL A 180 -3.69 -17.46 2.11
C VAL A 180 -4.80 -17.57 3.16
N LEU A 181 -5.41 -18.76 3.28
CA LEU A 181 -6.47 -19.00 4.27
C LEU A 181 -5.95 -18.80 5.70
N GLY A 182 -4.80 -19.38 6.04
CA GLY A 182 -4.19 -19.23 7.37
C GLY A 182 -3.91 -17.78 7.74
N TYR A 183 -3.39 -16.98 6.80
CA TYR A 183 -3.17 -15.54 7.01
C TYR A 183 -4.47 -14.77 7.18
N ALA A 184 -5.50 -15.05 6.37
CA ALA A 184 -6.80 -14.41 6.49
C ALA A 184 -7.50 -14.74 7.83
N THR A 185 -7.44 -16.00 8.26
CA THR A 185 -7.97 -16.44 9.56
C THR A 185 -7.19 -15.82 10.72
N THR A 186 -5.86 -15.76 10.64
CA THR A 186 -5.03 -15.12 11.67
C THR A 186 -5.35 -13.63 11.76
N LEU A 187 -5.45 -12.93 10.62
CA LEU A 187 -5.84 -11.53 10.58
C LEU A 187 -7.22 -11.31 11.22
N LEU A 188 -8.20 -12.16 10.91
CA LEU A 188 -9.53 -12.09 11.51
C LEU A 188 -9.45 -12.19 13.03
N LEU A 189 -8.77 -13.23 13.54
CA LEU A 189 -8.66 -13.51 14.97
C LEU A 189 -7.93 -12.38 15.72
N VAL A 190 -6.85 -11.86 15.15
CA VAL A 190 -6.12 -10.74 15.76
C VAL A 190 -7.00 -9.49 15.79
N LEU A 191 -7.69 -9.16 14.70
CA LEU A 191 -8.55 -7.97 14.65
C LEU A 191 -9.71 -8.04 15.65
N THR A 192 -10.39 -9.18 15.73
CA THR A 192 -11.48 -9.37 16.69
C THR A 192 -10.99 -9.34 18.13
N THR A 193 -9.87 -10.00 18.42
CA THR A 193 -9.28 -10.01 19.77
C THR A 193 -8.86 -8.62 20.21
N THR A 194 -8.12 -7.88 19.36
CA THR A 194 -7.69 -6.52 19.69
C THR A 194 -8.88 -5.58 19.87
N ALA A 195 -9.91 -5.69 19.02
CA ALA A 195 -11.11 -4.87 19.17
C ALA A 195 -11.85 -5.14 20.49
N VAL A 196 -11.99 -6.41 20.89
CA VAL A 196 -12.63 -6.78 22.16
C VAL A 196 -11.81 -6.30 23.35
N VAL A 197 -10.48 -6.53 23.35
CA VAL A 197 -9.59 -6.08 24.44
C VAL A 197 -9.65 -4.57 24.60
N LEU A 198 -9.53 -3.82 23.50
CA LEU A 198 -9.57 -2.37 23.56
C LEU A 198 -10.95 -1.85 23.97
N TRP A 199 -12.03 -2.51 23.56
CA TRP A 199 -13.38 -2.17 24.00
C TRP A 199 -13.54 -2.34 25.52
N LEU A 200 -13.06 -3.47 26.07
CA LEU A 200 -13.07 -3.73 27.52
C LEU A 200 -12.24 -2.70 28.32
N LEU A 201 -11.20 -2.12 27.71
CA LEU A 201 -10.40 -1.07 28.35
C LEU A 201 -11.08 0.30 28.35
N ILE A 202 -11.97 0.57 27.39
CA ILE A 202 -12.68 1.85 27.34
C ILE A 202 -13.86 1.87 28.30
N VAL A 203 -14.59 0.75 28.41
CA VAL A 203 -15.83 0.66 29.18
C VAL A 203 -15.48 0.22 30.61
N PRO A 204 -15.38 1.17 31.57
CA PRO A 204 -14.78 0.89 32.87
C PRO A 204 -15.72 0.14 33.81
N ASP A 205 -17.03 0.14 33.52
CA ASP A 205 -18.04 -0.58 34.31
C ASP A 205 -18.90 -1.48 33.41
N LEU A 206 -18.74 -2.80 33.58
CA LEU A 206 -19.53 -3.82 32.89
C LEU A 206 -21.01 -3.77 33.32
N GLY A 207 -21.31 -3.23 34.51
CA GLY A 207 -22.66 -3.03 35.01
C GLY A 207 -23.44 -1.96 34.24
N GLU A 208 -22.82 -0.81 33.98
CA GLU A 208 -23.39 0.23 33.12
C GLU A 208 -23.50 -0.22 31.66
N ALA A 209 -22.52 -1.02 31.20
CA ALA A 209 -22.51 -1.58 29.85
C ALA A 209 -23.70 -2.52 29.59
N ALA A 210 -24.10 -3.31 30.59
CA ALA A 210 -25.22 -4.25 30.49
C ALA A 210 -26.59 -3.53 30.40
N GLY A 211 -26.71 -2.32 30.94
CA GLY A 211 -27.92 -1.50 30.88
C GLY A 211 -28.15 -0.84 29.51
N GLN A 212 -27.10 -0.59 28.75
CA GLN A 212 -27.19 0.06 27.44
C GLN A 212 -27.32 -0.95 26.29
N ARG A 213 -28.55 -1.19 25.81
CA ARG A 213 -28.84 -1.94 24.56
C ARG A 213 -28.04 -1.44 23.34
N ILE A 214 -27.60 -0.18 23.37
CA ILE A 214 -26.75 0.45 22.35
C ILE A 214 -25.38 -0.25 22.26
N THR A 215 -24.87 -0.77 23.37
CA THR A 215 -23.55 -1.37 23.49
C THR A 215 -23.49 -2.71 22.79
N THR A 216 -24.45 -3.61 23.05
CA THR A 216 -24.51 -4.94 22.40
C THR A 216 -24.68 -4.81 20.88
N ARG A 217 -25.50 -3.87 20.42
CA ARG A 217 -25.71 -3.63 18.98
C ARG A 217 -24.43 -3.13 18.30
N THR A 218 -23.72 -2.20 18.94
CA THR A 218 -22.45 -1.65 18.41
C THR A 218 -21.36 -2.71 18.35
N ILE A 219 -21.26 -3.59 19.35
CA ILE A 219 -20.33 -4.72 19.34
C ILE A 219 -20.66 -5.68 18.19
N MET A 220 -21.93 -6.05 18.02
CA MET A 220 -22.35 -6.94 16.93
C MET A 220 -22.08 -6.34 15.56
N ILE A 221 -22.38 -5.06 15.34
CA ILE A 221 -22.08 -4.37 14.08
C ILE A 221 -20.57 -4.34 13.82
N SER A 222 -19.77 -4.04 14.85
CA SER A 222 -18.31 -4.01 14.73
C SER A 222 -17.74 -5.39 14.42
N ALA A 223 -18.19 -6.43 15.13
CA ALA A 223 -17.79 -7.80 14.91
C ALA A 223 -18.11 -8.27 13.49
N VAL A 224 -19.32 -7.97 13.00
CA VAL A 224 -19.72 -8.25 11.61
C VAL A 224 -18.85 -7.49 10.62
N GLY A 225 -18.56 -6.21 10.88
CA GLY A 225 -17.64 -5.41 10.06
C GLY A 225 -16.24 -6.04 9.95
N TYR A 226 -15.69 -6.52 11.06
CA TYR A 226 -14.39 -7.19 11.08
C TYR A 226 -14.35 -8.49 10.27
N LEU A 227 -15.47 -9.20 10.10
CA LEU A 227 -15.54 -10.39 9.23
C LEU A 227 -15.24 -10.07 7.76
N PHE A 228 -15.58 -8.86 7.30
CA PHE A 228 -15.34 -8.44 5.93
C PHE A 228 -13.90 -7.99 5.67
N VAL A 229 -13.16 -7.58 6.71
CA VAL A 229 -11.80 -7.03 6.54
C VAL A 229 -10.84 -8.03 5.89
N PRO A 230 -10.71 -9.29 6.36
CA PRO A 230 -9.87 -10.28 5.70
C PRO A 230 -10.31 -10.56 4.26
N LEU A 231 -11.63 -10.56 3.98
CA LEU A 231 -12.15 -10.78 2.64
C LEU A 231 -11.74 -9.65 1.69
N ILE A 232 -11.83 -8.40 2.16
CA ILE A 232 -11.37 -7.22 1.41
C ILE A 232 -9.87 -7.30 1.16
N VAL A 233 -9.06 -7.64 2.16
CA VAL A 233 -7.60 -7.79 2.02
C VAL A 233 -7.25 -8.89 1.02
N VAL A 234 -7.94 -10.04 1.08
CA VAL A 234 -7.77 -11.15 0.12
C VAL A 234 -8.15 -10.73 -1.30
N ALA A 235 -9.29 -10.07 -1.47
CA ALA A 235 -9.75 -9.57 -2.77
C ALA A 235 -8.79 -8.53 -3.34
N TYR A 236 -8.32 -7.60 -2.51
CA TYR A 236 -7.35 -6.58 -2.88
C TYR A 236 -6.01 -7.21 -3.30
N ALA A 237 -5.47 -8.13 -2.49
CA ALA A 237 -4.23 -8.83 -2.79
C ALA A 237 -4.32 -9.63 -4.10
N ARG A 238 -5.46 -10.28 -4.37
CA ARG A 238 -5.69 -11.04 -5.60
C ARG A 238 -5.78 -10.15 -6.85
N THR A 239 -6.47 -9.01 -6.74
CA THR A 239 -6.72 -8.11 -7.88
C THR A 239 -5.53 -7.22 -8.21
N THR A 240 -4.83 -6.72 -7.20
CA THR A 240 -3.69 -5.80 -7.38
C THR A 240 -2.34 -6.49 -7.40
N GLY A 241 -2.26 -7.72 -6.86
CA GLY A 241 -1.03 -8.48 -6.69
C GLY A 241 -0.19 -8.65 -7.97
N PRO A 242 -0.76 -9.10 -9.10
CA PRO A 242 0.01 -9.31 -10.33
C PRO A 242 0.72 -8.04 -10.81
N GLY A 243 0.03 -6.89 -10.76
CA GLY A 243 0.60 -5.60 -11.19
C GLY A 243 1.71 -5.13 -10.26
N GLN A 244 1.55 -5.32 -8.94
CA GLN A 244 2.59 -4.99 -7.95
C GLN A 244 3.85 -5.86 -8.12
N ILE A 245 3.67 -7.15 -8.41
CA ILE A 245 4.79 -8.09 -8.58
C ILE A 245 5.55 -7.77 -9.85
N ARG A 246 4.86 -7.59 -10.99
CA ARG A 246 5.52 -7.16 -12.23
C ARG A 246 6.27 -5.85 -12.02
N HIS A 247 5.63 -4.86 -11.39
CA HIS A 247 6.29 -3.59 -11.10
C HIS A 247 7.57 -3.79 -10.28
N ALA A 248 7.53 -4.67 -9.29
CA ALA A 248 8.69 -4.97 -8.47
C ALA A 248 9.79 -5.73 -9.22
N GLU A 249 9.45 -6.63 -10.14
CA GLU A 249 10.42 -7.29 -11.03
C GLU A 249 11.20 -6.24 -11.83
N TRP A 250 10.52 -5.29 -12.46
CA TRP A 250 11.16 -4.18 -13.18
C TRP A 250 12.05 -3.30 -12.30
N VAL A 251 11.58 -2.95 -11.10
CA VAL A 251 12.33 -2.09 -10.17
C VAL A 251 13.55 -2.83 -9.59
N SER A 252 13.48 -4.16 -9.49
CA SER A 252 14.59 -4.98 -9.01
C SER A 252 15.70 -5.23 -10.04
N LEU A 253 15.50 -4.83 -11.30
CA LEU A 253 16.55 -4.92 -12.31
C LEU A 253 17.75 -4.05 -11.90
N ASP A 254 18.92 -4.67 -11.90
CA ASP A 254 20.20 -3.98 -11.81
C ASP A 254 20.43 -3.23 -13.13
N ILE A 255 20.36 -1.91 -13.05
CA ILE A 255 20.55 -1.05 -14.21
C ILE A 255 21.99 -0.56 -14.34
N GLY A 256 22.94 -1.04 -13.52
CA GLY A 256 24.36 -0.65 -13.56
C GLY A 256 24.53 0.87 -13.56
N GLN A 257 24.38 1.48 -12.37
CA GLN A 257 24.61 2.91 -12.17
C GLN A 257 26.09 3.26 -12.19
#